data_AF-E7DDQ2-F1
#
_entry.id   AF-E7DDQ2-F1
#
_cell.length_a   1.000
_cell.length_b   1.000
_cell.length_c   1.000
_cell.angle_alpha   90.00
_cell.angle_beta   90.00
_cell.angle_gamma   90.00
#
_symmetry.space_group_name_H-M   'P 1'
#
loop_
_entity.id
_entity.type
_entity.pdbx_description
1 polymer ?
#
loop_
_entity_poly.entity_id
_entity_poly.type
_entity_poly.pdbx_seq_one_letter_code
_entity_poly.pdbx_strand_id
1 'polypeptide(L)'
;LWGFDGSSTMQAEGHSSDCVLKPVAVYPDAARENGALVMCEVMMPDGKTPHPSNKRATILDDEGAWFGFEQEYFFYQDGRPLGFPSSGYPAPQGPYYTGVGYKNVGSVARKIVEEHLNLCLAAGINHEGINAEVAKGQWEFQIFGKGSKKAADEMWIARYLLLRLTEAYGIDIEFHCKPLGDTDWNGSGMHANFSTKFMREVGGKEYFEKLMEAFKKNRADHIAVYGPDNHMRLTGKHETASIDTFSYGIADRGASIRVPHSFANNGYKGYLEDR
;
A
#
# COMPACT_ATOMS: atom_id res chain seq x y z
N LEU A 1 22.34 -5.00 -16.60
CA LEU A 1 21.03 -4.90 -17.28
C LEU A 1 20.64 -6.31 -17.69
N TRP A 2 19.35 -6.62 -17.67
CA TRP A 2 18.82 -7.86 -18.25
C TRP A 2 17.64 -7.49 -19.16
N GLY A 3 17.02 -8.47 -19.82
CA GLY A 3 15.92 -8.28 -20.73
C GLY A 3 14.86 -9.35 -20.50
N PHE A 4 13.64 -9.08 -20.94
CA PHE A 4 12.53 -10.01 -20.89
C PHE A 4 11.59 -9.78 -22.08
N ASP A 5 10.77 -10.78 -22.36
CA ASP A 5 9.74 -10.70 -23.39
C ASP A 5 8.52 -9.93 -22.86
N GLY A 6 8.41 -8.66 -23.27
CA GLY A 6 7.32 -7.77 -22.91
C GLY A 6 5.98 -8.14 -23.53
N SER A 7 5.93 -8.97 -24.57
CA SER A 7 4.65 -9.42 -25.14
C SER A 7 3.91 -10.38 -24.21
N SER A 8 4.66 -11.15 -23.43
CA SER A 8 4.14 -12.06 -22.40
C SER A 8 3.73 -11.34 -21.10
N THR A 9 3.90 -10.01 -21.01
CA THR A 9 3.51 -9.19 -19.84
C THR A 9 2.64 -7.98 -20.20
N MET A 10 2.09 -7.94 -21.42
CA MET A 10 1.29 -6.82 -21.95
C MET A 10 2.04 -5.48 -22.00
N GLN A 11 3.36 -5.52 -22.18
CA GLN A 11 4.23 -4.34 -22.26
C GLN A 11 4.74 -4.07 -23.67
N ALA A 12 4.63 -5.03 -24.59
CA ALA A 12 5.04 -4.83 -25.98
C ALA A 12 4.24 -5.70 -26.94
N GLU A 13 4.29 -5.37 -28.23
CA GLU A 13 3.69 -6.19 -29.28
C GLU A 13 4.61 -7.36 -29.66
N GLY A 14 4.05 -8.48 -30.09
CA GLY A 14 4.81 -9.72 -30.32
C GLY A 14 5.91 -9.65 -31.38
N HIS A 15 5.85 -8.68 -32.30
CA HIS A 15 6.86 -8.53 -33.36
C HIS A 15 8.02 -7.57 -32.99
N SER A 16 7.94 -6.94 -31.80
CA SER A 16 8.98 -6.06 -31.24
C SER A 16 8.86 -6.05 -29.70
N SER A 17 9.14 -7.20 -29.08
CA SER A 17 8.71 -7.45 -27.70
C SER A 17 9.74 -7.21 -26.60
N ASP A 18 11.01 -7.00 -26.94
CA ASP A 18 12.06 -6.86 -25.92
C ASP A 18 11.81 -5.66 -24.99
N CYS A 19 11.94 -5.90 -23.69
CA CYS A 19 11.97 -4.87 -22.65
C CYS A 19 13.22 -5.06 -21.79
N VAL A 20 13.77 -3.97 -21.25
CA VAL A 20 15.04 -4.01 -20.48
C VAL A 20 14.77 -3.81 -18.99
N LEU A 21 15.38 -4.67 -18.17
CA LEU A 21 15.43 -4.54 -16.71
C LEU A 21 16.68 -3.77 -16.29
N LYS A 22 16.47 -2.63 -15.64
CA LYS A 22 17.51 -1.80 -15.03
C LYS A 22 17.43 -1.91 -13.51
N PRO A 23 18.43 -2.54 -12.84
CA PRO A 23 18.45 -2.64 -11.39
C PRO A 23 18.42 -1.25 -10.72
N VAL A 24 17.61 -1.11 -9.67
CA VAL A 24 17.49 0.13 -8.89
C VAL A 24 17.64 -0.07 -7.38
N ALA A 25 17.38 -1.28 -6.88
CA ALA A 25 17.66 -1.65 -5.49
C ALA A 25 17.91 -3.16 -5.38
N VAL A 26 18.69 -3.57 -4.38
CA VAL A 26 19.04 -4.96 -4.10
C VAL A 26 18.77 -5.25 -2.63
N TYR A 27 18.08 -6.36 -2.36
CA TYR A 27 17.71 -6.80 -1.03
C TYR A 27 18.17 -8.26 -0.83
N PRO A 28 18.63 -8.66 0.38
CA PRO A 28 18.86 -10.07 0.68
C PRO A 28 17.57 -10.89 0.53
N ASP A 29 17.65 -12.07 -0.09
CA ASP A 29 16.51 -13.01 -0.16
C ASP A 29 16.62 -14.03 0.96
N ALA A 30 15.92 -13.79 2.07
CA ALA A 30 15.94 -14.70 3.23
C ALA A 30 15.30 -16.08 2.95
N ALA A 31 14.52 -16.21 1.87
CA ALA A 31 13.91 -17.48 1.48
C ALA A 31 14.84 -18.33 0.58
N ARG A 32 16.04 -17.85 0.23
CA ARG A 32 16.99 -18.55 -0.62
C ARG A 32 18.43 -18.39 -0.10
N GLU A 33 19.12 -19.50 0.10
CA GLU A 33 20.53 -19.48 0.49
C GLU A 33 21.37 -18.70 -0.54
N ASN A 34 22.11 -17.69 -0.07
CA ASN A 34 22.88 -16.77 -0.91
C ASN A 34 22.07 -16.08 -2.03
N GLY A 35 20.76 -15.90 -1.81
CA GLY A 35 19.85 -15.24 -2.74
C GLY A 35 19.81 -13.72 -2.58
N ALA A 36 19.41 -13.03 -3.66
CA ALA A 36 19.12 -11.61 -3.65
C ALA A 36 17.86 -11.33 -4.48
N LEU A 37 17.06 -10.37 -4.01
CA LEU A 37 15.96 -9.76 -4.75
C LEU A 37 16.47 -8.46 -5.38
N VAL A 38 16.21 -8.28 -6.68
CA VAL A 38 16.67 -7.11 -7.43
C VAL A 38 15.45 -6.36 -7.97
N MET A 39 15.08 -5.26 -7.32
CA MET A 39 14.07 -4.35 -7.83
C MET A 39 14.60 -3.69 -9.10
N CYS A 40 13.80 -3.68 -10.16
CA CYS A 40 14.19 -3.14 -11.45
C CYS A 40 13.18 -2.12 -11.97
N GLU A 41 13.69 -1.09 -12.64
CA GLU A 41 12.92 -0.31 -13.59
C GLU A 41 12.81 -1.05 -14.92
N VAL A 42 11.67 -0.85 -15.59
CA VAL A 42 11.49 -1.29 -16.97
C VAL A 42 11.84 -0.15 -17.92
N MET A 43 12.70 -0.44 -18.88
CA MET A 43 13.17 0.48 -19.91
C MET A 43 12.77 -0.06 -21.29
N MET A 44 12.67 0.84 -22.26
CA MET A 44 12.61 0.49 -23.69
C MET A 44 13.86 -0.30 -24.12
N PRO A 45 13.86 -0.98 -25.29
CA PRO A 45 15.03 -1.72 -25.80
C PRO A 45 16.35 -0.94 -25.84
N ASP A 46 16.31 0.39 -25.91
CA ASP A 46 17.49 1.26 -25.88
C ASP A 46 18.22 1.28 -24.52
N GLY A 47 17.61 0.70 -23.48
CA GLY A 47 18.13 0.65 -22.10
C GLY A 47 18.20 2.01 -21.39
N LYS A 48 17.65 3.08 -21.98
CA LYS A 48 17.77 4.47 -21.52
C LYS A 48 16.41 5.13 -21.31
N THR A 49 15.48 4.92 -22.23
CA THR A 49 14.15 5.53 -22.19
C THR A 49 13.25 4.72 -21.27
N PRO A 50 12.64 5.31 -20.22
CA PRO A 50 11.69 4.59 -19.38
C PRO A 50 10.53 4.05 -20.19
N HIS A 51 10.14 2.81 -19.93
CA HIS A 51 8.94 2.23 -20.55
C HIS A 51 7.68 2.96 -20.07
N PRO A 52 6.59 3.11 -20.86
CA PRO A 52 5.37 3.80 -20.43
C PRO A 52 4.72 3.27 -19.12
N SER A 53 4.95 1.99 -18.80
CA SER A 53 4.53 1.37 -17.54
C SER A 53 5.44 1.70 -16.34
N ASN A 54 6.64 2.24 -16.56
CA ASN A 54 7.60 2.59 -15.52
C ASN A 54 7.17 3.88 -14.79
N LYS A 55 6.30 3.73 -13.79
CA LYS A 55 5.86 4.83 -12.93
C LYS A 55 6.93 5.26 -11.91
N ARG A 56 7.93 4.42 -11.64
CA ARG A 56 9.06 4.81 -10.78
C ARG A 56 9.84 5.98 -11.37
N ALA A 57 9.99 6.03 -12.69
CA ALA A 57 10.66 7.12 -13.40
C ALA A 57 9.95 8.48 -13.24
N THR A 58 8.67 8.52 -12.85
CA THR A 58 7.93 9.76 -12.61
C THR A 58 8.02 10.24 -11.16
N ILE A 59 8.61 9.45 -10.25
CA ILE A 59 8.78 9.81 -8.84
C ILE A 59 9.96 10.77 -8.72
N LEU A 60 9.71 11.96 -8.14
CA LEU A 60 10.78 12.88 -7.75
C LEU A 60 11.66 12.22 -6.70
N ASP A 61 12.98 12.22 -6.91
CA ASP A 61 13.94 11.64 -5.97
C ASP A 61 14.22 12.65 -4.84
N ASP A 62 13.53 12.49 -3.72
CA ASP A 62 13.60 13.41 -2.58
C ASP A 62 13.79 12.63 -1.28
N GLU A 63 15.02 12.62 -0.77
CA GLU A 63 15.40 12.00 0.51
C GLU A 63 14.73 12.65 1.74
N GLY A 64 14.29 13.90 1.59
CA GLY A 64 13.59 14.67 2.62
C GLY A 64 12.09 14.36 2.69
N ALA A 65 11.53 13.76 1.64
CA ALA A 65 10.15 13.29 1.59
C ALA A 65 10.06 11.89 2.21
N TRP A 66 9.38 11.80 3.34
CA TRP A 66 9.22 10.55 4.09
C TRP A 66 7.78 10.07 3.94
N PHE A 67 7.61 8.77 3.73
CA PHE A 67 6.32 8.13 3.54
C PHE A 67 6.19 6.91 4.44
N GLY A 68 5.05 6.79 5.11
CA GLY A 68 4.58 5.60 5.80
C GLY A 68 3.32 5.09 5.10
N PHE A 69 3.39 3.91 4.50
CA PHE A 69 2.25 3.32 3.81
C PHE A 69 1.63 2.20 4.64
N GLU A 70 0.32 2.23 4.80
CA GLU A 70 -0.50 1.25 5.52
C GLU A 70 -1.18 0.32 4.52
N GLN A 71 -0.51 -0.75 4.09
CA GLN A 71 -1.04 -1.64 3.06
C GLN A 71 -2.08 -2.59 3.64
N GLU A 72 -3.36 -2.38 3.33
CA GLU A 72 -4.42 -3.35 3.64
C GLU A 72 -4.61 -4.36 2.51
N TYR A 73 -5.01 -5.59 2.85
CA TYR A 73 -5.26 -6.66 1.89
C TYR A 73 -6.14 -7.75 2.49
N PHE A 74 -6.73 -8.58 1.64
CA PHE A 74 -7.41 -9.80 2.07
C PHE A 74 -6.64 -11.05 1.64
N PHE A 75 -6.59 -12.04 2.52
CA PHE A 75 -6.29 -13.41 2.11
C PHE A 75 -7.51 -14.01 1.40
N TYR A 76 -7.30 -14.67 0.27
CA TYR A 76 -8.34 -15.36 -0.50
C TYR A 76 -7.97 -16.83 -0.71
N GLN A 77 -8.96 -17.71 -0.59
CA GLN A 77 -8.83 -19.13 -0.89
C GLN A 77 -10.13 -19.61 -1.54
N ASP A 78 -10.02 -20.37 -2.62
CA ASP A 78 -11.15 -20.90 -3.39
C ASP A 78 -12.17 -19.80 -3.79
N GLY A 79 -11.66 -18.62 -4.17
CA GLY A 79 -12.46 -17.48 -4.62
C GLY A 79 -13.22 -16.75 -3.51
N ARG A 80 -12.91 -16.99 -2.23
CA ARG A 80 -13.53 -16.30 -1.08
C ARG A 80 -12.50 -15.81 -0.07
N PRO A 81 -12.80 -14.78 0.74
CA PRO A 81 -11.91 -14.38 1.83
C PRO A 81 -11.63 -15.53 2.80
N LEU A 82 -10.39 -15.65 3.24
CA LEU A 82 -9.96 -16.70 4.16
C LEU A 82 -10.75 -16.63 5.48
N GLY A 83 -11.38 -17.75 5.83
CA GLY A 83 -12.21 -17.87 7.03
C GLY A 83 -13.67 -17.47 6.84
N PHE A 84 -14.10 -17.06 5.64
CA PHE A 84 -15.51 -17.02 5.29
C PHE A 84 -16.06 -18.45 5.10
N PRO A 85 -17.36 -18.68 5.36
CA PRO A 85 -17.99 -19.93 5.00
C PRO A 85 -18.05 -20.08 3.47
N SER A 86 -18.17 -21.33 2.99
CA SER A 86 -18.31 -21.65 1.56
C SER A 86 -19.50 -20.94 0.91
N SER A 87 -20.53 -20.61 1.69
CA SER A 87 -21.68 -19.81 1.28
C SER A 87 -22.08 -18.82 2.37
N GLY A 88 -22.47 -17.61 2.00
CA GLY A 88 -22.86 -16.55 2.93
C GLY A 88 -21.67 -15.86 3.58
N TYR A 89 -21.88 -15.31 4.78
CA TYR A 89 -20.93 -14.46 5.48
C TYR A 89 -20.64 -15.00 6.89
N PRO A 90 -19.46 -14.69 7.48
CA PRO A 90 -19.26 -14.91 8.90
C PRO A 90 -20.11 -13.92 9.74
N ALA A 91 -19.96 -13.95 11.06
CA ALA A 91 -20.62 -12.97 11.93
C ALA A 91 -20.25 -11.53 11.51
N PRO A 92 -21.11 -10.52 11.78
CA PRO A 92 -20.81 -9.13 11.42
C PRO A 92 -19.45 -8.63 11.95
N GLN A 93 -18.93 -7.60 11.30
CA GLN A 93 -17.68 -6.93 11.69
C GLN A 93 -17.74 -6.40 13.13
N GLY A 94 -16.57 -6.27 13.77
CA GLY A 94 -16.46 -5.87 15.18
C GLY A 94 -15.42 -6.68 15.96
N PRO A 95 -15.53 -8.01 16.03
CA PRO A 95 -14.59 -8.82 16.83
C PRO A 95 -13.26 -9.13 16.11
N TYR A 96 -13.10 -8.75 14.84
CA TYR A 96 -11.96 -9.14 14.00
C TYR A 96 -10.77 -8.17 14.11
N TYR A 97 -11.02 -6.85 14.15
CA TYR A 97 -9.98 -5.83 14.26
C TYR A 97 -9.11 -6.06 15.51
N THR A 98 -7.80 -6.19 15.32
CA THR A 98 -6.83 -6.55 16.37
C THR A 98 -7.20 -7.80 17.19
N GLY A 99 -8.04 -8.68 16.61
CA GLY A 99 -8.62 -9.83 17.30
C GLY A 99 -7.61 -10.94 17.57
N VAL A 100 -7.87 -11.74 18.59
CA VAL A 100 -7.09 -12.92 18.97
C VAL A 100 -7.98 -14.16 19.07
N GLY A 101 -7.39 -15.34 18.85
CA GLY A 101 -8.06 -16.64 18.94
C GLY A 101 -8.65 -17.14 17.62
N TYR A 102 -8.79 -18.45 17.51
CA TYR A 102 -9.22 -19.16 16.28
C TYR A 102 -10.53 -18.60 15.70
N LYS A 103 -11.50 -18.29 16.55
CA LYS A 103 -12.81 -17.74 16.13
C LYS A 103 -12.67 -16.46 15.30
N ASN A 104 -11.75 -15.57 15.67
CA ASN A 104 -11.58 -14.28 15.03
C ASN A 104 -10.56 -14.38 13.88
N VAL A 105 -9.41 -15.01 14.14
CA VAL A 105 -8.22 -15.00 13.28
C VAL A 105 -8.15 -16.15 12.29
N GLY A 106 -8.74 -17.30 12.60
CA GLY A 106 -8.53 -18.56 11.87
C GLY A 106 -7.25 -19.28 12.26
N SER A 107 -6.94 -20.37 11.55
CA SER A 107 -5.81 -21.27 11.86
C SER A 107 -4.47 -20.83 11.27
N VAL A 108 -4.47 -20.11 10.15
CA VAL A 108 -3.24 -19.90 9.35
C VAL A 108 -2.90 -18.43 9.07
N ALA A 109 -3.87 -17.53 9.02
CA ALA A 109 -3.66 -16.13 8.59
C ALA A 109 -2.53 -15.44 9.36
N ARG A 110 -2.57 -15.49 10.70
CA ARG A 110 -1.53 -14.88 11.54
C ARG A 110 -0.14 -15.50 11.31
N LYS A 111 -0.06 -16.81 11.06
CA LYS A 111 1.22 -17.46 10.78
C LYS A 111 1.87 -16.86 9.53
N ILE A 112 1.09 -16.68 8.47
CA ILE A 112 1.57 -16.06 7.22
C ILE A 112 2.01 -14.62 7.45
N VAL A 113 1.22 -13.84 8.20
CA VAL A 113 1.54 -12.43 8.50
C VAL A 113 2.85 -12.29 9.28
N GLU A 114 3.07 -13.13 10.30
CA GLU A 114 4.30 -13.13 11.10
C GLU A 114 5.51 -13.61 10.27
N GLU A 115 5.33 -14.60 9.40
CA GLU A 115 6.37 -15.05 8.47
C GLU A 115 6.73 -13.95 7.44
N HIS A 116 5.74 -13.24 6.91
CA HIS A 116 5.94 -12.12 6.00
C HIS A 116 6.69 -10.96 6.66
N LEU A 117 6.33 -10.61 7.91
CA LEU A 117 7.06 -9.63 8.71
C LEU A 117 8.54 -10.03 8.83
N ASN A 118 8.82 -11.29 9.20
CA ASN A 118 10.20 -11.78 9.33
C ASN A 118 10.97 -11.73 8.00
N LEU A 119 10.34 -12.08 6.89
CA LEU A 119 10.95 -11.97 5.56
C LEU A 119 11.28 -10.52 5.20
N CYS A 120 10.39 -9.57 5.49
CA CYS A 120 10.63 -8.15 5.24
C CYS A 120 11.79 -7.62 6.08
N LEU A 121 11.82 -7.94 7.38
CA LEU A 121 12.91 -7.53 8.27
C LEU A 121 14.26 -8.13 7.85
N ALA A 122 14.27 -9.41 7.45
CA ALA A 122 15.49 -10.07 6.97
C ALA A 122 15.97 -9.50 5.62
N ALA A 123 15.06 -9.01 4.78
CA ALA A 123 15.38 -8.26 3.56
C ALA A 123 15.86 -6.82 3.84
N GLY A 124 15.83 -6.35 5.09
CA GLY A 124 16.22 -4.99 5.47
C GLY A 124 15.17 -3.92 5.14
N ILE A 125 13.92 -4.32 4.87
CA ILE A 125 12.80 -3.40 4.66
C ILE A 125 12.43 -2.77 6.00
N ASN A 126 12.18 -1.46 6.02
CA ASN A 126 11.78 -0.78 7.23
C ASN A 126 10.27 -0.97 7.52
N HIS A 127 9.96 -2.15 8.03
CA HIS A 127 8.62 -2.61 8.38
C HIS A 127 8.26 -2.17 9.80
N GLU A 128 7.21 -1.37 9.97
CA GLU A 128 6.90 -0.70 11.23
C GLU A 128 5.83 -1.42 12.07
N GLY A 129 4.97 -2.23 11.44
CA GLY A 129 3.94 -2.95 12.18
C GLY A 129 3.00 -3.78 11.32
N ILE A 130 2.12 -4.53 12.00
CA ILE A 130 1.07 -5.37 11.42
C ILE A 130 -0.18 -5.28 12.30
N ASN A 131 -1.36 -5.44 11.70
CA ASN A 131 -2.61 -5.65 12.42
C ASN A 131 -3.60 -6.50 11.63
N ALA A 132 -4.46 -7.22 12.37
CA ALA A 132 -5.67 -7.77 11.79
C ALA A 132 -6.67 -6.63 11.60
N GLU A 133 -7.26 -6.55 10.41
CA GLU A 133 -8.17 -5.48 10.02
C GLU A 133 -9.63 -5.76 10.41
N VAL A 134 -10.52 -4.82 10.10
CA VAL A 134 -11.94 -4.84 10.52
C VAL A 134 -12.71 -6.05 9.99
N ALA A 135 -12.41 -6.52 8.77
CA ALA A 135 -13.05 -7.68 8.17
C ALA A 135 -12.30 -8.99 8.46
N LYS A 136 -13.03 -10.09 8.57
CA LYS A 136 -12.42 -11.42 8.76
C LYS A 136 -11.59 -11.80 7.51
N GLY A 137 -10.32 -12.12 7.72
CA GLY A 137 -9.39 -12.44 6.63
C GLY A 137 -8.69 -11.21 6.03
N GLN A 138 -9.01 -10.00 6.50
CA GLN A 138 -8.31 -8.77 6.14
C GLN A 138 -7.17 -8.49 7.12
N TRP A 139 -6.06 -8.00 6.59
CA TRP A 139 -4.86 -7.66 7.34
C TRP A 139 -4.20 -6.42 6.78
N GLU A 140 -3.30 -5.85 7.58
CA GLU A 140 -2.51 -4.70 7.20
C GLU A 140 -1.05 -4.90 7.60
N PHE A 141 -0.15 -4.34 6.80
CA PHE A 141 1.24 -4.11 7.18
C PHE A 141 1.68 -2.68 6.88
N GLN A 142 2.57 -2.13 7.70
CA GLN A 142 3.07 -0.76 7.55
C GLN A 142 4.56 -0.72 7.18
N ILE A 143 4.91 0.09 6.19
CA ILE A 143 6.31 0.34 5.79
C ILE A 143 6.59 1.83 5.82
N PHE A 144 7.74 2.19 6.39
CA PHE A 144 8.19 3.57 6.45
C PHE A 144 9.50 3.79 5.70
N GLY A 145 9.44 4.56 4.61
CA GLY A 145 10.60 4.94 3.83
C GLY A 145 11.03 6.38 4.06
N LYS A 146 12.32 6.57 4.34
CA LYS A 146 12.98 7.88 4.25
C LYS A 146 13.50 8.07 2.83
N GLY A 147 12.77 8.85 2.05
CA GLY A 147 13.02 9.04 0.63
C GLY A 147 11.87 8.47 -0.21
N SER A 148 11.36 9.29 -1.12
CA SER A 148 10.21 8.97 -1.98
C SER A 148 10.37 7.67 -2.79
N LYS A 149 11.50 7.50 -3.49
CA LYS A 149 11.75 6.27 -4.28
C LYS A 149 11.99 5.06 -3.40
N LYS A 150 12.74 5.24 -2.30
CA LYS A 150 13.02 4.15 -1.35
C LYS A 150 11.72 3.61 -0.74
N ALA A 151 10.82 4.49 -0.32
CA ALA A 151 9.51 4.10 0.22
C ALA A 151 8.69 3.28 -0.79
N ALA A 152 8.69 3.70 -2.06
CA ALA A 152 8.00 2.97 -3.12
C ALA A 152 8.65 1.61 -3.41
N ASP A 153 9.98 1.54 -3.50
CA ASP A 153 10.73 0.31 -3.77
C ASP A 153 10.52 -0.73 -2.67
N GLU A 154 10.62 -0.32 -1.39
CA GLU A 154 10.40 -1.20 -0.25
C GLU A 154 8.97 -1.73 -0.17
N MET A 155 7.96 -0.90 -0.47
CA MET A 155 6.57 -1.36 -0.55
C MET A 155 6.36 -2.43 -1.63
N TRP A 156 6.93 -2.23 -2.83
CA TRP A 156 6.83 -3.22 -3.90
C TRP A 156 7.52 -4.55 -3.56
N ILE A 157 8.69 -4.51 -2.93
CA ILE A 157 9.37 -5.75 -2.50
C ILE A 157 8.61 -6.44 -1.38
N ALA A 158 8.02 -5.71 -0.44
CA ALA A 158 7.19 -6.31 0.60
C ALA A 158 5.94 -6.99 0.02
N ARG A 159 5.26 -6.37 -0.96
CA ARG A 159 4.15 -7.02 -1.69
C ARG A 159 4.62 -8.29 -2.41
N TYR A 160 5.77 -8.24 -3.09
CA TYR A 160 6.35 -9.42 -3.75
C TYR A 160 6.62 -10.55 -2.76
N LEU A 161 7.22 -10.26 -1.61
CA LEU A 161 7.48 -11.24 -0.56
C LEU A 161 6.19 -11.86 -0.01
N LEU A 162 5.13 -11.06 0.17
CA LEU A 162 3.83 -11.56 0.63
C LEU A 162 3.23 -12.54 -0.38
N LEU A 163 3.17 -12.14 -1.66
CA LEU A 163 2.65 -12.98 -2.74
C LEU A 163 3.45 -14.28 -2.88
N ARG A 164 4.78 -14.19 -2.90
CA ARG A 164 5.66 -15.37 -2.98
C ARG A 164 5.50 -16.29 -1.78
N LEU A 165 5.33 -15.75 -0.57
CA LEU A 165 5.12 -16.56 0.62
C LEU A 165 3.81 -17.35 0.52
N THR A 166 2.73 -16.71 0.06
CA THR A 166 1.39 -17.32 0.08
C THR A 166 1.22 -18.41 -0.98
N GLU A 167 2.07 -18.45 -2.02
CA GLU A 167 2.16 -19.57 -2.97
C GLU A 167 2.28 -20.94 -2.26
N ALA A 168 3.13 -21.03 -1.23
CA ALA A 168 3.33 -22.28 -0.47
C ALA A 168 2.10 -22.69 0.36
N TYR A 169 1.18 -21.77 0.61
CA TYR A 169 -0.04 -21.98 1.36
C TYR A 169 -1.26 -22.23 0.47
N GLY A 170 -1.14 -22.04 -0.85
CA GLY A 170 -2.29 -22.08 -1.77
C GLY A 170 -3.35 -21.03 -1.40
N ILE A 171 -2.87 -19.82 -1.06
CA ILE A 171 -3.69 -18.67 -0.67
C ILE A 171 -3.29 -17.49 -1.55
N ASP A 172 -4.28 -16.80 -2.09
CA ASP A 172 -4.09 -15.58 -2.88
C ASP A 172 -4.16 -14.34 -1.98
N ILE A 173 -3.60 -13.23 -2.47
CA ILE A 173 -3.76 -11.90 -1.89
C ILE A 173 -4.61 -11.03 -2.81
N GLU A 174 -5.67 -10.46 -2.24
CA GLU A 174 -6.53 -9.51 -2.91
C GLU A 174 -6.23 -8.09 -2.42
N PHE A 175 -5.82 -7.22 -3.34
CA PHE A 175 -5.53 -5.80 -3.09
C PHE A 175 -6.64 -4.87 -3.59
N HIS A 176 -7.67 -5.39 -4.25
CA HIS A 176 -8.78 -4.60 -4.75
C HIS A 176 -9.43 -3.78 -3.63
N CYS A 177 -9.72 -2.50 -3.89
CA CYS A 177 -10.12 -1.55 -2.84
C CYS A 177 -11.48 -1.87 -2.20
N LYS A 178 -12.31 -2.67 -2.86
CA LYS A 178 -13.61 -3.13 -2.35
C LYS A 178 -13.90 -4.56 -2.84
N PRO A 179 -13.23 -5.59 -2.28
CA PRO A 179 -13.21 -6.92 -2.89
C PRO A 179 -14.53 -7.68 -2.71
N LEU A 180 -15.36 -7.27 -1.75
CA LEU A 180 -16.70 -7.82 -1.50
C LEU A 180 -17.82 -6.98 -2.15
N GLY A 181 -17.50 -6.05 -3.05
CA GLY A 181 -18.48 -5.23 -3.77
C GLY A 181 -19.34 -4.34 -2.85
N ASP A 182 -20.56 -4.03 -3.28
CA ASP A 182 -21.52 -3.22 -2.51
C ASP A 182 -22.15 -4.03 -1.36
N THR A 183 -21.33 -4.26 -0.33
CA THR A 183 -21.71 -4.95 0.91
C THR A 183 -21.25 -4.13 2.13
N ASP A 184 -21.74 -4.51 3.31
CA ASP A 184 -21.44 -3.88 4.61
C ASP A 184 -20.04 -4.25 5.16
N TRP A 185 -19.18 -4.84 4.33
CA TRP A 185 -17.81 -5.20 4.68
C TRP A 185 -16.83 -4.09 4.31
N ASN A 186 -15.80 -3.88 5.12
CA ASN A 186 -14.79 -2.85 4.86
C ASN A 186 -14.08 -3.09 3.51
N GLY A 187 -13.66 -1.99 2.89
CA GLY A 187 -12.76 -2.02 1.74
C GLY A 187 -11.31 -2.16 2.19
N SER A 188 -10.38 -2.16 1.23
CA SER A 188 -8.94 -2.14 1.49
C SER A 188 -8.33 -0.82 1.00
N GLY A 189 -7.71 -0.09 1.92
CA GLY A 189 -6.97 1.15 1.65
C GLY A 189 -5.46 0.93 1.51
N MET A 190 -4.78 2.02 1.18
CA MET A 190 -3.35 2.14 1.42
C MET A 190 -3.06 3.55 1.94
N HIS A 191 -3.43 3.83 3.21
CA HIS A 191 -3.24 5.17 3.75
C HIS A 191 -1.77 5.58 3.61
N ALA A 192 -1.55 6.83 3.21
CA ALA A 192 -0.23 7.39 2.99
C ALA A 192 0.04 8.46 4.04
N ASN A 193 0.79 8.09 5.06
CA ASN A 193 1.41 9.03 5.97
C ASN A 193 2.56 9.72 5.23
N PHE A 194 2.59 11.06 5.14
CA PHE A 194 3.69 11.73 4.46
C PHE A 194 4.15 13.01 5.15
N SER A 195 5.43 13.32 5.00
CA SER A 195 6.01 14.58 5.44
C SER A 195 7.22 14.99 4.61
N THR A 196 7.38 16.29 4.40
CA THR A 196 8.63 16.88 3.92
C THR A 196 9.49 17.35 5.10
N LYS A 197 10.77 17.61 4.85
CA LYS A 197 11.65 18.24 5.85
C LYS A 197 11.03 19.53 6.41
N PHE A 198 10.43 20.35 5.55
CA PHE A 198 9.78 21.60 5.96
C PHE A 198 8.62 21.34 6.92
N MET A 199 7.76 20.35 6.65
CA MET A 199 6.65 19.98 7.54
C MET A 199 7.11 19.53 8.92
N ARG A 200 8.26 18.84 9.01
CA ARG A 200 8.80 18.33 10.28
C ARG A 200 9.52 19.39 11.10
N GLU A 201 10.32 20.25 10.47
CA GLU A 201 11.19 21.20 11.17
C GLU A 201 10.55 22.59 11.35
N VAL A 202 9.85 23.07 10.32
CA VAL A 202 9.27 24.43 10.29
C VAL A 202 7.76 24.39 10.48
N GLY A 203 7.03 23.69 9.61
CA GLY A 203 5.57 23.52 9.66
C GLY A 203 4.80 24.82 9.83
N GLY A 204 3.78 24.80 10.68
CA GLY A 204 2.98 25.97 11.04
C GLY A 204 1.59 25.95 10.43
N LYS A 205 0.62 26.52 11.17
CA LYS A 205 -0.81 26.50 10.80
C LYS A 205 -1.07 27.10 9.42
N GLU A 206 -0.45 28.24 9.12
CA GLU A 206 -0.61 28.91 7.82
C GLU A 206 -0.09 28.04 6.66
N TYR A 207 1.04 27.35 6.85
CA TYR A 207 1.57 26.43 5.85
C TYR A 207 0.64 25.23 5.66
N PHE A 208 0.16 24.65 6.77
CA PHE A 208 -0.79 23.54 6.75
C PHE A 208 -2.09 23.90 6.02
N GLU A 209 -2.69 25.07 6.30
CA GLU A 209 -3.91 25.52 5.63
C GLU A 209 -3.67 25.73 4.11
N LYS A 210 -2.54 26.33 3.71
CA LYS A 210 -2.16 26.44 2.29
C LYS A 210 -1.97 25.07 1.64
N LEU A 211 -1.40 24.10 2.36
CA LEU A 211 -1.24 22.74 1.88
C LEU A 211 -2.59 22.06 1.67
N MET A 212 -3.54 22.20 2.60
CA MET A 212 -4.89 21.65 2.44
C MET A 212 -5.66 22.27 1.27
N GLU A 213 -5.51 23.57 1.02
CA GLU A 213 -6.09 24.20 -0.18
C GLU A 213 -5.44 23.67 -1.47
N ALA A 214 -4.13 23.36 -1.45
CA ALA A 214 -3.47 22.71 -2.58
C ALA A 214 -4.00 21.29 -2.81
N PHE A 215 -4.19 20.48 -1.76
CA PHE A 215 -4.81 19.15 -1.88
C PHE A 215 -6.22 19.24 -2.46
N LYS A 216 -7.03 20.16 -1.92
CA LYS A 216 -8.40 20.40 -2.41
C LYS A 216 -8.42 20.76 -3.89
N LYS A 217 -7.52 21.65 -4.33
CA LYS A 217 -7.42 22.08 -5.73
C LYS A 217 -7.04 20.93 -6.67
N ASN A 218 -6.16 20.02 -6.23
CA ASN A 218 -5.63 18.93 -7.05
C ASN A 218 -6.31 17.57 -6.79
N ARG A 219 -7.47 17.55 -6.11
CA ARG A 219 -8.18 16.32 -5.73
C ARG A 219 -8.41 15.38 -6.91
N ALA A 220 -8.88 15.92 -8.04
CA ALA A 220 -9.18 15.09 -9.22
C ALA A 220 -7.93 14.38 -9.74
N ASP A 221 -6.78 15.06 -9.76
CA ASP A 221 -5.51 14.50 -10.21
C ASP A 221 -4.99 13.45 -9.23
N HIS A 222 -5.15 13.67 -7.91
CA HIS A 222 -4.81 12.69 -6.88
C HIS A 222 -5.66 11.42 -7.03
N ILE A 223 -7.00 11.56 -7.09
CA ILE A 223 -7.91 10.42 -7.28
C ILE A 223 -7.60 9.63 -8.55
N ALA A 224 -7.22 10.31 -9.64
CA ALA A 224 -6.85 9.66 -10.90
C ALA A 224 -5.65 8.71 -10.78
N VAL A 225 -4.80 8.86 -9.75
CA VAL A 225 -3.60 8.03 -9.54
C VAL A 225 -3.62 7.22 -8.24
N TYR A 226 -4.66 7.35 -7.40
CA TYR A 226 -4.79 6.62 -6.13
C TYR A 226 -5.25 5.17 -6.27
N GLY A 227 -5.51 4.73 -7.50
CA GLY A 227 -5.85 3.35 -7.84
C GLY A 227 -7.22 3.23 -8.52
N PRO A 228 -7.41 2.17 -9.33
CA PRO A 228 -8.67 1.93 -10.02
C PRO A 228 -9.80 1.66 -9.02
N ASP A 229 -11.04 1.90 -9.46
CA ASP A 229 -12.27 1.51 -8.75
C ASP A 229 -12.48 2.10 -7.35
N ASN A 230 -11.66 3.09 -6.96
CA ASN A 230 -11.79 3.75 -5.66
C ASN A 230 -13.17 4.39 -5.41
N HIS A 231 -13.96 4.67 -6.45
CA HIS A 231 -15.35 5.11 -6.33
C HIS A 231 -16.25 4.08 -5.61
N MET A 232 -15.87 2.79 -5.62
CA MET A 232 -16.53 1.71 -4.89
C MET A 232 -16.19 1.70 -3.39
N ARG A 233 -15.02 2.23 -3.01
CA ARG A 233 -14.55 2.32 -1.62
C ARG A 233 -14.91 3.66 -0.98
N LEU A 234 -14.55 4.77 -1.66
CA LEU A 234 -14.65 6.15 -1.19
C LEU A 234 -16.08 6.70 -1.31
N THR A 235 -16.96 6.20 -0.45
CA THR A 235 -18.41 6.46 -0.50
C THR A 235 -18.91 7.39 0.61
N GLY A 236 -18.04 7.75 1.56
CA GLY A 236 -18.45 8.43 2.80
C GLY A 236 -18.90 7.47 3.92
N LYS A 237 -18.93 6.16 3.66
CA LYS A 237 -19.23 5.10 4.64
C LYS A 237 -17.94 4.37 5.05
N HIS A 238 -18.00 3.56 6.12
CA HIS A 238 -16.91 2.68 6.54
C HIS A 238 -15.57 3.41 6.66
N GLU A 239 -15.55 4.50 7.44
CA GLU A 239 -14.33 5.26 7.73
C GLU A 239 -13.62 5.83 6.48
N THR A 240 -14.37 6.15 5.42
CA THR A 240 -13.86 6.81 4.19
C THR A 240 -14.53 8.15 3.94
N ALA A 241 -13.84 9.05 3.24
CA ALA A 241 -14.45 10.23 2.63
C ALA A 241 -15.15 9.87 1.30
N SER A 242 -16.05 10.74 0.84
CA SER A 242 -16.61 10.62 -0.53
C SER A 242 -15.56 11.01 -1.56
N ILE A 243 -15.46 10.26 -2.66
CA ILE A 243 -14.56 10.54 -3.79
C ILE A 243 -14.77 11.94 -4.41
N ASP A 244 -15.98 12.48 -4.29
CA ASP A 244 -16.41 13.74 -4.89
C ASP A 244 -16.21 14.94 -3.98
N THR A 245 -15.64 14.77 -2.78
CA THR A 245 -15.36 15.86 -1.85
C THR A 245 -13.94 15.76 -1.31
N PHE A 246 -13.40 16.89 -0.86
CA PHE A 246 -12.15 16.92 -0.12
C PHE A 246 -12.44 17.51 1.25
N SER A 247 -11.98 16.82 2.29
CA SER A 247 -12.10 17.25 3.68
C SER A 247 -10.82 16.93 4.45
N TYR A 248 -10.57 17.69 5.51
CA TYR A 248 -9.53 17.37 6.46
C TYR A 248 -10.00 17.63 7.89
N GLY A 249 -9.48 16.88 8.85
CA GLY A 249 -9.89 17.02 10.24
C GLY A 249 -8.87 16.53 11.25
N ILE A 250 -8.89 17.12 12.44
CA ILE A 250 -8.11 16.63 13.57
C ILE A 250 -8.83 15.41 14.14
N ALA A 251 -8.16 14.26 14.12
CA ALA A 251 -8.68 12.97 14.56
C ALA A 251 -9.98 12.52 13.86
N ASP A 252 -10.28 13.06 12.68
CA ASP A 252 -11.45 12.68 11.88
C ASP A 252 -11.09 11.54 10.91
N ARG A 253 -11.63 10.34 11.17
CA ARG A 253 -11.39 9.16 10.32
C ARG A 253 -12.22 9.18 9.03
N GLY A 254 -13.29 9.99 8.96
CA GLY A 254 -14.11 10.14 7.76
C GLY A 254 -13.62 11.25 6.80
N ALA A 255 -12.53 11.93 7.15
CA ALA A 255 -11.92 12.95 6.31
C ALA A 255 -10.97 12.35 5.25
N SER A 256 -10.73 13.09 4.17
CA SER A 256 -9.71 12.71 3.16
C SER A 256 -8.30 12.77 3.76
N ILE A 257 -7.98 13.88 4.44
CA ILE A 257 -6.73 14.03 5.19
C ILE A 257 -7.02 14.04 6.69
N ARG A 258 -6.38 13.15 7.43
CA ARG A 258 -6.43 13.13 8.89
C ARG A 258 -5.11 13.59 9.49
N VAL A 259 -5.21 14.34 10.57
CA VAL A 259 -4.07 14.69 11.42
C VAL A 259 -4.34 14.34 12.88
N PRO A 260 -3.37 13.84 13.64
CA PRO A 260 -3.58 13.53 15.06
C PRO A 260 -3.66 14.82 15.90
N HIS A 261 -4.28 14.75 17.09
CA HIS A 261 -4.31 15.89 18.03
C HIS A 261 -2.91 16.42 18.38
N SER A 262 -1.93 15.53 18.46
CA SER A 262 -0.53 15.89 18.71
C SER A 262 0.05 16.79 17.62
N PHE A 263 -0.42 16.71 16.37
CA PHE A 263 0.05 17.55 15.28
C PHE A 263 -0.28 19.03 15.53
N ALA A 264 -1.53 19.34 15.92
CA ALA A 264 -1.94 20.70 16.25
C ALA A 264 -1.22 21.21 17.52
N ASN A 265 -1.08 20.37 18.54
CA ASN A 265 -0.36 20.72 19.77
C ASN A 265 1.14 20.96 19.55
N ASN A 266 1.72 20.36 18.51
CA ASN A 266 3.12 20.53 18.12
C ASN A 266 3.33 21.66 17.11
N GLY A 267 2.44 22.65 17.08
CA GLY A 267 2.55 23.81 16.19
C GLY A 267 2.38 23.47 14.71
N TYR A 268 1.58 22.44 14.39
CA TYR A 268 1.34 21.95 13.03
C TYR A 268 2.65 21.49 12.36
N LYS A 269 3.48 20.76 13.13
CA LYS A 269 4.72 20.12 12.67
C LYS A 269 4.62 18.62 12.77
N GLY A 270 5.08 17.92 11.73
CA GLY A 270 5.07 16.46 11.66
C GLY A 270 4.67 15.94 10.29
N TYR A 271 3.69 15.05 10.27
CA TYR A 271 3.17 14.38 9.07
C TYR A 271 1.65 14.48 8.98
N LEU A 272 1.12 14.17 7.80
CA LEU A 272 -0.30 14.05 7.48
C LEU A 272 -0.60 12.61 7.11
N GLU A 273 -1.83 12.15 7.32
CA GLU A 273 -2.33 10.86 6.82
C GLU A 273 -3.34 11.14 5.70
N ASP A 274 -3.03 10.74 4.46
CA ASP A 274 -3.95 10.74 3.32
C ASP A 274 -4.62 9.36 3.18
N ARG A 275 -5.96 9.30 3.15
CA ARG A 275 -6.76 8.08 3.42
C ARG A 275 -7.51 7.53 2.19
#